data_AF-A0A8T7MD52-F1
#
_entry.id   AF-A0A8T7MD52-F1
#
_cell.length_a   1.000
_cell.length_b   1.000
_cell.length_c   1.000
_cell.angle_alpha   90.00
_cell.angle_beta   90.00
_cell.angle_gamma   90.00
#
_symmetry.space_group_name_H-M   'P 1'
#
loop_
_entity.id
_entity.type
_entity.pdbx_description
1 polymer ?
#
loop_
_entity_poly.entity_id
_entity_poly.type
_entity_poly.pdbx_seq_one_letter_code
_entity_poly.pdbx_strand_id
1 'polypeptide(L)'
;MRTIEMRATVDEQGKMLLELPSDVPQGEYQIVMVFADSRVASLTAEPARRPKPPLKVHMIEWDIMPENTTFGREELYDDVEYCTR
;
A
#
# COMPACT_ATOMS: atom_id res chain seq x y z
N MET A 1 28.31 -13.59 3.38
CA MET A 1 27.33 -13.42 2.28
C MET A 1 27.79 -12.22 1.45
N ARG A 2 27.99 -12.38 0.14
CA ARG A 2 28.37 -11.27 -0.76
C ARG A 2 27.13 -10.93 -1.59
N THR A 3 26.64 -9.70 -1.49
CA THR A 3 25.50 -9.22 -2.28
C THR A 3 26.04 -8.59 -3.57
N ILE A 4 25.54 -9.04 -4.71
CA ILE A 4 25.84 -8.45 -6.01
C ILE A 4 24.58 -7.71 -6.44
N GLU A 5 24.63 -6.38 -6.44
CA GLU A 5 23.53 -5.55 -6.89
C GLU A 5 23.64 -5.34 -8.40
N MET A 6 22.58 -5.67 -9.12
CA MET A 6 22.51 -5.53 -10.57
C MET A 6 21.18 -4.90 -10.96
N ARG A 7 21.23 -4.03 -11.97
CA ARG A 7 20.02 -3.50 -12.62
C ARG A 7 19.68 -4.39 -13.79
N ALA A 8 18.47 -4.92 -13.79
CA ALA A 8 17.95 -5.71 -14.89
C ALA A 8 16.57 -5.19 -15.29
N THR A 9 16.31 -5.20 -16.60
CA THR A 9 15.03 -4.80 -17.16
C THR A 9 14.25 -6.07 -17.49
N VAL A 10 12.99 -6.12 -17.06
CA VAL A 10 12.06 -7.18 -17.42
C VAL A 10 11.40 -6.78 -18.74
N ASP A 11 11.39 -7.68 -19.73
CA ASP A 11 10.73 -7.44 -21.01
C ASP A 11 9.20 -7.52 -20.90
N GLU A 12 8.48 -7.17 -21.98
CA GLU A 12 7.02 -7.22 -22.02
C GLU A 12 6.45 -8.66 -21.88
N GLN A 13 7.31 -9.67 -22.03
CA GLN A 13 6.96 -11.09 -21.87
C GLN A 13 7.27 -11.62 -20.46
N GLY A 14 7.73 -10.76 -19.55
CA GLY A 14 8.11 -11.14 -18.19
C GLY A 14 9.45 -11.87 -18.08
N LYS A 15 10.27 -11.87 -19.13
CA LYS A 15 11.61 -12.47 -19.13
C LYS A 15 12.66 -11.44 -18.74
N MET A 16 13.73 -11.93 -18.13
CA MET A 16 14.85 -11.13 -17.68
C MET A 16 16.15 -11.87 -17.99
N LEU A 17 17.10 -11.17 -18.61
CA LEU A 17 18.46 -11.66 -18.86
C LEU A 17 19.40 -10.99 -17.85
N LEU A 18 20.19 -11.79 -17.13
CA LEU A 18 21.14 -11.36 -16.12
C LEU A 18 22.52 -11.92 -16.48
N GLU A 19 23.51 -11.04 -16.64
CA GLU A 19 24.90 -11.44 -16.91
C GLU A 19 25.73 -11.34 -15.63
N LEU A 20 26.16 -12.47 -15.09
CA LEU A 20 26.99 -12.49 -13.88
C LEU A 20 28.37 -11.85 -14.16
N PRO A 21 28.91 -11.05 -13.23
CA PRO A 21 30.26 -10.51 -13.38
C PRO A 21 31.30 -11.65 -13.36
N SER A 22 32.40 -11.45 -14.09
CA SER A 22 33.49 -12.44 -14.24
C SER A 22 34.25 -12.78 -12.96
N ASP A 23 34.00 -12.04 -11.87
CA ASP A 23 34.59 -12.23 -10.54
C ASP A 23 33.85 -13.28 -9.68
N VAL A 24 32.84 -13.97 -10.24
CA VAL A 24 32.14 -15.07 -9.54
C VAL A 24 32.79 -16.40 -9.92
N PRO A 25 33.47 -17.09 -8.98
CA PRO A 25 34.08 -18.38 -9.27
C PRO A 25 33.02 -19.47 -9.51
N GLN A 26 33.40 -20.54 -10.19
CA GLN A 26 32.50 -21.67 -10.44
C GLN A 26 32.05 -22.31 -9.11
N GLY A 27 30.75 -22.53 -8.96
CA GLY A 27 30.17 -23.12 -7.76
C GLY A 27 28.64 -23.09 -7.78
N GLU A 28 28.03 -23.66 -6.75
CA GLU A 28 26.59 -23.56 -6.52
C GLU A 28 26.26 -22.31 -5.71
N TYR A 29 25.26 -21.56 -6.18
CA TYR A 29 24.83 -20.31 -5.55
C TYR A 29 23.31 -20.29 -5.38
N GLN A 30 22.87 -19.84 -4.22
CA GLN A 30 21.47 -19.47 -4.00
C GLN A 30 21.27 -18.03 -4.46
N ILE A 31 20.36 -17.82 -5.42
CA ILE A 31 20.02 -16.50 -5.92
C ILE A 31 18.79 -15.98 -5.16
N VAL A 32 18.91 -14.78 -4.59
CA VAL A 32 17.80 -14.06 -3.96
C VAL A 32 17.52 -12.80 -4.79
N MET A 33 16.34 -12.73 -5.41
CA MET A 33 15.91 -11.57 -6.19
C MET A 33 15.03 -10.65 -5.34
N VAL A 34 15.37 -9.36 -5.30
CA VAL A 34 14.59 -8.33 -4.61
C VAL A 34 14.06 -7.36 -5.66
N PHE A 35 12.74 -7.30 -5.83
CA PHE A 35 12.09 -6.34 -6.72
C PHE A 35 11.88 -5.03 -5.99
N ALA A 36 12.79 -4.09 -6.17
CA ALA A 36 12.60 -2.71 -5.77
C ALA A 36 11.94 -1.94 -6.91
N ASP A 37 10.60 -1.91 -6.93
CA ASP A 37 9.86 -1.11 -7.91
C ASP A 37 10.04 0.38 -7.60
N SER A 38 10.75 1.09 -8.48
CA SER A 38 10.96 2.54 -8.38
C SER A 38 9.67 3.35 -8.50
N ARG A 39 8.62 2.79 -9.13
CA ARG A 39 7.28 3.37 -9.16
C ARG A 39 6.59 3.23 -7.80
N VAL A 40 6.78 2.11 -7.10
CA VAL A 40 6.24 1.91 -5.75
C VAL A 40 6.98 2.75 -4.72
N ALA A 41 8.28 2.98 -4.89
CA ALA A 41 9.02 3.94 -4.06
C ALA A 41 8.45 5.37 -4.14
N SER A 42 7.83 5.72 -5.27
CA SER A 42 7.14 7.00 -5.46
C SER A 42 5.73 7.02 -4.83
N LEU A 43 5.11 5.85 -4.64
CA LEU A 43 3.83 5.67 -3.95
C LEU A 43 3.97 5.62 -2.42
N THR A 44 5.13 5.18 -1.92
CA THR A 44 5.45 5.15 -0.48
C THR A 44 6.26 6.35 0.01
N ALA A 45 6.80 7.16 -0.90
CA ALA A 45 7.25 8.50 -0.58
C ALA A 45 6.03 9.31 -0.12
N GLU A 46 5.84 9.43 1.20
CA GLU A 46 4.83 10.32 1.76
C GLU A 46 4.95 11.67 1.06
N PRO A 47 3.92 12.14 0.33
CA PRO A 47 3.97 13.48 -0.23
C PRO A 47 4.21 14.42 0.94
N ALA A 48 5.25 15.24 0.86
CA ALA A 48 5.64 16.20 1.90
C ALA A 48 4.36 16.76 2.54
N ARG A 49 4.07 16.34 3.78
CA ARG A 49 2.75 16.48 4.41
C ARG A 49 2.41 17.97 4.46
N ARG A 50 1.69 18.47 3.45
CA ARG A 50 1.08 19.79 3.52
C ARG A 50 0.05 19.69 4.65
N PRO A 51 0.01 20.65 5.59
CA PRO A 51 -1.04 20.65 6.60
C PRO A 51 -2.38 20.67 5.86
N LYS A 52 -3.13 19.57 5.96
CA LYS A 52 -4.47 19.49 5.38
C LYS A 52 -5.32 20.51 6.14
N PRO A 53 -6.10 21.37 5.46
CA PRO A 53 -7.05 22.22 6.16
C PRO A 53 -8.01 21.34 6.96
N PRO A 54 -8.49 21.82 8.13
CA PRO A 54 -9.44 21.07 8.94
C PRO A 54 -10.66 20.68 8.10
N LEU A 55 -11.13 19.45 8.28
CA LEU A 55 -12.34 18.95 7.63
C LEU A 55 -13.50 19.87 8.02
N LYS A 56 -14.25 20.32 7.00
CA LYS A 56 -15.53 21.00 7.22
C LYS A 56 -16.55 19.94 7.63
N VAL A 57 -16.57 19.58 8.90
CA VAL A 57 -17.58 18.68 9.46
C VAL A 57 -18.83 19.48 9.80
N HIS A 58 -19.98 18.99 9.38
CA HIS A 58 -21.26 19.46 9.91
C HIS A 58 -21.53 18.68 11.19
N MET A 59 -21.34 19.33 12.34
CA MET A 59 -21.69 18.76 13.63
C MET A 59 -23.18 19.02 13.83
N ILE A 60 -23.96 17.95 13.93
CA ILE A 60 -25.36 18.05 14.35
C ILE A 60 -25.33 18.20 15.87
N GLU A 61 -25.78 19.33 16.39
CA GLU A 61 -25.99 19.50 17.83
C GLU A 61 -27.25 18.72 18.20
N TRP A 62 -27.06 17.67 19.03
CA TRP A 62 -28.15 16.92 19.62
C TRP A 62 -28.32 17.44 21.06
N ASP A 63 -29.42 18.13 21.32
CA ASP A 63 -29.69 18.68 22.66
C ASP A 63 -29.96 17.59 23.70
N ILE A 64 -30.56 16.47 23.28
CA ILE A 64 -30.92 15.35 24.17
C ILE A 64 -30.85 14.05 23.36
N MET A 65 -30.03 13.11 23.82
CA MET A 65 -30.08 11.73 23.34
C MET A 65 -31.18 10.99 24.13
N PRO A 66 -32.23 10.46 23.48
CA PRO A 66 -33.29 9.74 24.17
C PRO A 66 -32.75 8.55 24.97
N GLU A 67 -33.26 8.34 26.18
CA GLU A 67 -32.79 7.25 27.09
C GLU A 67 -32.97 5.84 26.51
N ASN A 68 -33.84 5.69 25.51
CA ASN A 68 -34.12 4.42 24.82
C ASN A 68 -33.44 4.31 23.44
N THR A 69 -32.47 5.17 23.14
CA THR A 69 -31.73 5.08 21.88
C THR A 69 -30.73 3.94 21.93
N THR A 70 -31.08 2.83 21.29
CA THR A 70 -30.16 1.73 20.98
C THR A 70 -29.87 1.80 19.49
N PHE A 71 -28.59 1.91 19.13
CA PHE A 71 -28.17 1.82 17.74
C PHE A 71 -27.57 0.45 17.47
N GLY A 72 -27.98 -0.17 16.37
CA GLY A 72 -27.27 -1.31 15.81
C GLY A 72 -25.86 -0.90 15.36
N ARG A 73 -24.95 -1.87 15.25
CA ARG A 73 -23.62 -1.60 14.65
C ARG A 73 -23.82 -1.08 13.23
N GLU A 74 -24.79 -1.66 12.56
CA GLU A 74 -25.08 -1.44 11.16
C GLU A 74 -25.62 -0.05 10.84
N GLU A 75 -26.31 0.56 11.80
CA GLU A 75 -26.83 1.93 11.69
C GLU A 75 -25.75 2.99 11.96
N LEU A 76 -24.73 2.66 12.76
CA LEU A 76 -23.64 3.58 13.12
C LEU A 76 -22.51 3.62 12.09
N TYR A 77 -22.25 2.48 11.44
CA TYR A 77 -21.12 2.33 10.54
C TYR A 77 -21.51 2.31 9.06
N ASP A 78 -22.78 2.60 8.74
CA ASP A 78 -23.34 2.57 7.37
C ASP A 78 -22.94 1.27 6.65
N ASP A 79 -22.87 0.17 7.42
CA ASP A 79 -22.40 -1.13 6.94
C ASP A 79 -23.54 -1.93 6.25
N VAL A 80 -24.76 -1.39 6.27
CA VAL A 80 -25.89 -1.86 5.48
C VAL A 80 -25.80 -1.25 4.09
N GLU A 81 -25.23 -2.00 3.14
CA GLU A 81 -25.53 -1.76 1.73
C GLU A 81 -27.06 -1.68 1.57
N TYR A 82 -27.57 -0.51 1.15
CA TYR A 82 -28.98 -0.23 0.94
C TYR A 82 -29.65 -1.35 0.12
N CYS A 83 -30.27 -2.30 0.81
CA CYS A 83 -31.16 -3.27 0.19
C CYS A 83 -32.52 -2.59 0.05
N THR A 84 -32.73 -2.03 -1.14
CA THR A 84 -34.00 -1.49 -1.66
C THR A 84 -35.24 -2.25 -1.16
N ARG A 85 -36.22 -1.51 -0.65
CA ARG A 85 -37.64 -1.84 -0.77
C ARG A 85 -38.51 -0.59 -0.80
#